data_AF-A0AAC8UV16-F1
#
_entry.id   AF-A0AAC8UV16-F1
#
_cell.length_a   1.000
_cell.length_b   1.000
_cell.length_c   1.000
_cell.angle_alpha   90.00
_cell.angle_beta   90.00
_cell.angle_gamma   90.00
#
_symmetry.space_group_name_H-M   'P 1'
#
loop_
_entity.id
_entity.type
_entity.pdbx_description
1 polymer ?
#
loop_
_entity_poly.entity_id
_entity_poly.type
_entity_poly.pdbx_seq_one_letter_code
_entity_poly.pdbx_strand_id
1 'polypeptide(L)'
;MSRRKYKDPVDVLFGKYIATVRRSNFGKDGVSSEKFINSVDNDFGTADNSWISVDHWRNIEAGSTEMTLGMLLKVAEALNMDALALMKKYIEIVDDESGDEVR
;
A
#
# COMPACT_ATOMS: atom_id res chain seq x y z
N MET A 1 20.12 21.30 -1.57
CA MET A 1 18.73 20.89 -1.28
C MET A 1 18.25 20.01 -2.42
N SER A 2 18.10 18.71 -2.19
CA SER A 2 17.59 17.78 -3.22
C SER A 2 16.14 18.17 -3.55
N ARG A 3 15.80 18.32 -4.83
CA ARG A 3 14.42 18.57 -5.27
C ARG A 3 13.57 17.40 -4.76
N ARG A 4 12.61 17.65 -3.87
CA ARG A 4 11.63 16.62 -3.49
C ARG A 4 11.01 16.11 -4.78
N LYS A 5 11.15 14.81 -5.06
CA LYS A 5 10.45 14.18 -6.18
C LYS A 5 8.96 14.44 -5.96
N TYR A 6 8.31 15.04 -6.95
CA TYR A 6 6.86 15.17 -6.98
C TYR A 6 6.28 13.76 -6.88
N LYS A 7 5.40 13.53 -5.92
CA LYS A 7 4.72 12.25 -5.75
C LYS A 7 3.41 12.32 -6.52
N ASP A 8 3.06 11.22 -7.18
CA ASP A 8 1.78 11.10 -7.85
C ASP A 8 0.64 11.21 -6.80
N PRO A 9 -0.34 12.12 -6.99
CA PRO A 9 -1.49 12.22 -6.10
C PRO A 9 -2.25 10.91 -5.92
N VAL A 10 -2.40 10.10 -6.99
CA VAL A 10 -3.07 8.79 -6.97
C VAL A 10 -2.33 7.84 -6.01
N ASP A 11 -1.02 7.73 -6.15
CA ASP A 11 -0.21 6.85 -5.29
C ASP A 11 -0.25 7.30 -3.82
N VAL A 12 -0.32 8.62 -3.57
CA VAL A 12 -0.46 9.17 -2.22
C VAL A 12 -1.81 8.84 -1.61
N LEU A 13 -2.90 8.99 -2.36
CA LEU A 13 -4.25 8.65 -1.89
C LEU A 13 -4.38 7.15 -1.66
N PHE A 14 -3.88 6.34 -2.58
CA PHE A 14 -3.92 4.90 -2.47
C PHE A 14 -3.03 4.39 -1.32
N GLY A 15 -1.85 4.96 -1.13
CA GLY A 15 -0.99 4.67 0.02
C GLY A 15 -1.67 4.96 1.36
N LYS A 16 -2.38 6.08 1.47
CA LYS A 16 -3.20 6.40 2.66
C LYS A 16 -4.34 5.41 2.88
N TYR A 17 -4.98 4.96 1.79
CA TYR A 17 -6.01 3.92 1.86
C TYR A 17 -5.42 2.61 2.40
N ILE A 18 -4.29 2.14 1.86
CA ILE A 18 -3.59 0.94 2.35
C ILE A 18 -3.28 1.06 3.84
N ALA A 19 -2.73 2.21 4.27
CA ALA A 19 -2.42 2.44 5.67
C ALA A 19 -3.67 2.39 6.57
N THR A 20 -4.80 2.90 6.07
CA THR A 20 -6.09 2.87 6.77
C THR A 20 -6.60 1.44 6.90
N VAL A 21 -6.63 0.68 5.80
CA VAL A 21 -7.08 -0.72 5.78
C VAL A 21 -6.23 -1.57 6.71
N ARG A 22 -4.91 -1.44 6.65
CA ARG A 22 -4.01 -2.17 7.54
C ARG A 22 -4.33 -1.88 9.01
N ARG A 23 -4.51 -0.60 9.37
CA ARG A 23 -4.87 -0.22 10.74
C ARG A 23 -6.22 -0.80 11.14
N SER A 24 -7.22 -0.80 10.25
CA SER A 24 -8.54 -1.35 10.53
C SER A 24 -8.55 -2.88 10.70
N ASN A 25 -7.82 -3.60 9.86
CA ASN A 25 -7.83 -5.07 9.83
C ASN A 25 -6.86 -5.69 10.85
N PHE A 26 -5.72 -5.05 11.09
CA PHE A 26 -4.65 -5.60 11.90
C PHE A 26 -4.42 -4.81 13.20
N GLY A 27 -5.13 -3.70 13.42
CA GLY A 27 -4.87 -2.78 14.52
C GLY A 27 -6.12 -2.33 15.29
N LYS A 28 -6.54 -3.13 16.27
CA LYS A 28 -6.86 -2.51 17.56
C LYS A 28 -5.53 -2.02 18.14
N ASP A 29 -5.34 -0.70 18.13
CA ASP A 29 -4.22 0.06 18.71
C ASP A 29 -2.79 -0.23 18.19
N GLY A 30 -2.33 0.58 17.23
CA GLY A 30 -0.91 0.94 17.15
C GLY A 30 0.06 -0.08 16.53
N VAL A 31 -0.42 -1.04 15.73
CA VAL A 31 0.49 -1.92 14.97
C VAL A 31 1.32 -1.08 14.00
N SER A 32 2.63 -1.02 14.25
CA SER A 32 3.59 -0.37 13.36
C SER A 32 3.69 -1.16 12.05
N SER A 33 4.08 -0.50 10.96
CA SER A 33 4.31 -1.18 9.67
C SER A 33 5.33 -2.32 9.80
N GLU A 34 6.28 -2.19 10.73
CA GLU A 34 7.26 -3.23 11.06
C GLU A 34 6.61 -4.46 11.70
N LYS A 35 5.76 -4.27 12.72
CA LYS A 35 5.04 -5.39 13.35
C LYS A 35 4.13 -6.11 12.34
N PHE A 36 3.50 -5.36 11.45
CA PHE A 36 2.66 -5.92 10.40
C PHE A 36 3.45 -6.76 9.39
N ILE A 37 4.57 -6.23 8.86
CA ILE A 37 5.38 -6.99 7.91
C ILE A 37 5.97 -8.23 8.58
N ASN A 38 6.44 -8.12 9.82
CA ASN A 38 6.95 -9.27 10.56
C ASN A 38 5.86 -10.32 10.82
N SER A 39 4.59 -9.93 11.03
CA SER A 39 3.51 -10.92 11.18
C SER A 39 3.19 -11.61 9.86
N VAL A 40 3.13 -10.83 8.76
CA VAL A 40 2.93 -11.36 7.41
C VAL A 40 4.06 -12.34 7.06
N ASP A 41 5.32 -11.96 7.22
CA ASP A 41 6.48 -12.81 6.89
C ASP A 41 6.48 -14.15 7.66
N ASN A 42 6.02 -14.14 8.92
CA ASN A 42 5.87 -15.37 9.72
C ASN A 42 4.74 -16.27 9.20
N ASP A 43 3.61 -15.69 8.80
CA ASP A 43 2.45 -16.44 8.29
C ASP A 43 2.72 -17.07 6.92
N PHE A 44 3.53 -16.42 6.08
CA PHE A 44 3.90 -16.91 4.74
C PHE A 44 5.10 -17.87 4.73
N GLY A 45 5.75 -18.12 5.88
CA GLY A 45 6.82 -19.12 6.00
C GLY A 45 8.08 -18.84 5.17
N THR A 46 8.26 -17.61 4.69
CA THR A 46 9.38 -17.21 3.83
C THR A 46 10.60 -16.85 4.68
N ALA A 47 11.23 -17.85 5.31
CA ALA A 47 12.39 -17.67 6.18
C ALA A 47 13.63 -17.06 5.46
N ASP A 48 13.71 -17.14 4.13
CA ASP A 48 14.92 -16.75 3.37
C ASP A 48 14.72 -15.66 2.29
N ASN A 49 13.49 -15.14 2.10
CA ASN A 49 13.23 -14.03 1.17
C ASN A 49 12.03 -13.23 1.66
N SER A 50 12.26 -12.15 2.42
CA SER A 50 11.18 -11.21 2.74
C SER A 50 10.60 -10.65 1.44
N TRP A 51 9.35 -11.01 1.20
CA TRP A 51 8.63 -10.71 -0.04
C TRP A 51 8.45 -9.19 -0.27
N ILE A 52 8.51 -8.41 0.81
CA ILE A 52 8.67 -6.95 0.85
C ILE A 52 9.40 -6.51 2.14
N SER A 53 10.27 -5.50 2.06
CA SER A 53 10.91 -4.93 3.27
C SER A 53 10.00 -3.93 3.99
N VAL A 54 10.22 -3.73 5.28
CA VAL A 54 9.48 -2.73 6.10
C VAL A 54 9.55 -1.33 5.49
N ASP A 55 10.71 -0.92 4.99
CA ASP A 55 10.89 0.40 4.38
C ASP A 55 10.18 0.51 3.03
N HIS A 56 10.15 -0.58 2.27
CA HIS A 56 9.36 -0.61 1.03
C HIS A 56 7.87 -0.49 1.35
N TRP A 57 7.36 -1.19 2.37
CA TRP A 57 5.98 -1.02 2.82
C TRP A 57 5.67 0.42 3.25
N ARG A 58 6.56 1.03 4.05
CA ARG A 58 6.41 2.45 4.44
C ARG A 58 6.38 3.39 3.23
N ASN A 59 7.17 3.10 2.20
CA ASN A 59 7.16 3.88 0.96
C ASN A 59 5.84 3.71 0.19
N ILE A 60 5.23 2.53 0.22
CA ILE A 60 3.89 2.31 -0.35
C ILE A 60 2.86 3.14 0.41
N GLU A 61 2.83 3.04 1.74
CA GLU A 61 1.88 3.81 2.57
C GLU A 61 2.04 5.34 2.41
N ALA A 62 3.26 5.79 2.12
CA ALA A 62 3.56 7.19 1.88
C ALA A 62 3.30 7.67 0.44
N GLY A 63 2.88 6.78 -0.47
CA GLY A 63 2.73 7.07 -1.91
C GLY A 63 4.04 7.42 -2.59
N SER A 64 5.17 6.92 -2.09
CA SER A 64 6.49 7.11 -2.71
C SER A 64 6.85 6.00 -3.71
N THR A 65 6.01 4.96 -3.80
CA THR A 65 6.23 3.79 -4.65
C THR A 65 5.14 3.76 -5.71
N GLU A 66 5.54 3.68 -6.96
CA GLU A 66 4.62 3.52 -8.09
C GLU A 66 3.88 2.18 -8.01
N MET A 67 2.55 2.23 -8.10
CA MET A 67 1.70 1.04 -8.01
C MET A 67 1.62 0.29 -9.34
N THR A 68 2.58 -0.62 -9.55
CA THR A 68 2.49 -1.63 -10.61
C THR A 68 1.47 -2.72 -10.26
N LEU A 69 0.97 -3.45 -11.28
CA LEU A 69 0.07 -4.59 -11.07
C LEU A 69 0.68 -5.64 -10.11
N GLY A 70 1.97 -5.94 -10.26
CA GLY A 70 2.66 -6.87 -9.36
C GLY A 70 2.69 -6.37 -7.91
N MET A 71 2.78 -5.05 -7.71
CA MET A 71 2.73 -4.46 -6.38
C MET A 71 1.32 -4.52 -5.78
N LEU A 72 0.29 -4.30 -6.59
CA LEU A 72 -1.11 -4.42 -6.17
C LEU A 72 -1.44 -5.85 -5.72
N LEU A 73 -1.03 -6.86 -6.48
CA LEU A 73 -1.20 -8.26 -6.10
C LEU A 73 -0.50 -8.55 -4.77
N LYS A 74 0.72 -8.02 -4.61
CA LYS A 74 1.45 -8.17 -3.36
C LYS A 74 0.69 -7.54 -2.20
N VAL A 75 0.35 -6.27 -2.29
CA VAL A 75 -0.37 -5.55 -1.23
C VAL A 75 -1.67 -6.25 -0.86
N ALA A 76 -2.42 -6.77 -1.84
CA ALA A 76 -3.64 -7.53 -1.59
C ALA A 76 -3.37 -8.79 -0.74
N GLU A 77 -2.33 -9.55 -1.08
CA GLU A 77 -1.90 -10.72 -0.32
C GLU A 77 -1.51 -10.35 1.12
N ALA A 78 -0.72 -9.28 1.32
CA ALA A 78 -0.33 -8.82 2.66
C ALA A 78 -1.52 -8.44 3.54
N LEU A 79 -2.51 -7.76 2.95
CA LEU A 79 -3.70 -7.31 3.65
C LEU A 79 -4.74 -8.41 3.80
N ASN A 80 -4.48 -9.61 3.28
CA ASN A 80 -5.43 -10.71 3.15
C ASN A 80 -6.75 -10.25 2.52
N MET A 81 -6.65 -9.52 1.42
CA MET A 81 -7.76 -8.94 0.66
C MET A 81 -7.85 -9.55 -0.73
N ASP A 82 -9.08 -9.57 -1.28
CA ASP A 82 -9.27 -9.88 -2.70
C ASP A 82 -8.56 -8.85 -3.57
N ALA A 83 -7.66 -9.34 -4.44
CA ALA A 83 -6.90 -8.50 -5.35
C ALA A 83 -7.79 -7.72 -6.32
N LEU A 84 -8.91 -8.30 -6.76
CA LEU A 84 -9.86 -7.59 -7.63
C LEU A 84 -10.52 -6.43 -6.90
N ALA A 85 -10.89 -6.60 -5.62
CA ALA A 85 -11.44 -5.52 -4.81
C ALA A 85 -10.41 -4.39 -4.61
N LEU A 86 -9.15 -4.72 -4.36
CA LEU A 86 -8.08 -3.73 -4.21
C LEU A 86 -7.81 -2.96 -5.52
N MET A 87 -7.78 -3.67 -6.65
CA MET A 87 -7.62 -3.06 -7.99
C MET A 87 -8.78 -2.13 -8.33
N LYS A 88 -10.03 -2.54 -8.06
CA LYS A 88 -11.20 -1.66 -8.23
C LYS A 88 -11.03 -0.38 -7.43
N LYS A 89 -10.55 -0.47 -6.18
CA LYS A 89 -10.35 0.71 -5.36
C LYS A 89 -9.27 1.66 -5.91
N TYR A 90 -8.21 1.10 -6.50
CA TYR A 90 -7.19 1.90 -7.17
C TYR A 90 -7.77 2.65 -8.37
N ILE A 91 -8.57 1.96 -9.21
CA ILE A 91 -9.23 2.58 -10.38
C ILE A 91 -10.18 3.70 -9.95
N GLU A 92 -10.99 3.50 -8.90
CA GLU A 92 -11.87 4.55 -8.36
C GLU A 92 -11.09 5.82 -7.99
N ILE A 93 -9.91 5.68 -7.37
CA ILE A 93 -9.08 6.82 -6.99
C ILE A 93 -8.50 7.53 -8.22
N VAL A 94 -8.10 6.78 -9.25
CA VAL A 94 -7.64 7.34 -10.53
C VAL A 94 -8.76 8.14 -11.21
N ASP A 95 -9.97 7.58 -11.25
CA ASP A 95 -11.13 8.22 -11.89
C ASP A 95 -11.54 9.50 -11.13
N ASP A 96 -11.52 9.48 -9.79
CA ASP A 96 -11.85 10.63 -8.95
C ASP A 96 -10.83 11.78 -9.15
N GLU A 97 -9.52 11.49 -9.15
CA GLU A 97 -8.48 12.52 -9.39
C GLU A 97 -8.56 13.08 -10.83
N SER A 98 -8.86 12.22 -11.81
CA SER A 98 -9.03 12.64 -13.21
C SER A 98 -10.28 13.53 -13.39
N GLY A 99 -11.29 13.37 -12.55
CA GLY A 99 -12.51 14.18 -12.55
C GLY A 99 -12.32 15.59 -11.98
N ASP A 100 -11.36 15.77 -11.06
CA ASP A 100 -11.04 17.07 -10.45
C ASP A 100 -10.15 17.94 -11.37
N GLU A 101 -9.40 17.36 -12.32
CA GLU A 101 -8.67 18.15 -13.35
C GLU A 101 -9.59 18.80 -14.40
N VAL A 102 -10.88 18.41 -14.45
CA VAL A 102 -11.86 18.86 -15.47
C VAL A 102 -12.86 19.90 -14.92
N ARG A 103 -12.77 20.29 -13.64
CA ARG A 103 -13.66 21.27 -12.99
C ARG A 103 -12.99 22.61 -12.72
#